data_AF-A0A3A8J2U0-F1
#
_entry.id   AF-A0A3A8J2U0-F1
#
_cell.length_a   1.000
_cell.length_b   1.000
_cell.length_c   1.000
_cell.angle_alpha   90.00
_cell.angle_beta   90.00
_cell.angle_gamma   90.00
#
_symmetry.space_group_name_H-M   'P 1'
#
loop_
_entity.id
_entity.type
_entity.pdbx_description
1 polymer ?
#
loop_
_entity_poly.entity_id
_entity_poly.type
_entity_poly.pdbx_seq_one_letter_code
_entity_poly.pdbx_strand_id
1 'polypeptide(L)'
;MPTRSPVRKHVTRSRTLKDPKGGLTAAGRAWFHEKEGANLKPGVKGRADTPEKMRRKGSFLRRHFTHPRGPMMDAKGKPTRLALSARAWGEPVPRDNAGAKKLADKGTRLLERYHAAKGRSGPAAKRGGVRKTRTAVAAKRTGTKKTRTVVAARRVTAKKRAPAKARKTATRRVKKA
;
A
#
# COMPACT_ATOMS: atom_id res chain seq x y z
N MET A 1 -42.79 15.27 38.75
CA MET A 1 -42.55 14.27 37.68
C MET A 1 -41.08 13.87 37.71
N PRO A 2 -40.70 12.69 38.21
CA PRO A 2 -39.28 12.29 38.19
C PRO A 2 -38.86 11.95 36.75
N THR A 3 -37.90 12.69 36.21
CA THR A 3 -37.29 12.42 34.92
C THR A 3 -36.34 11.23 35.04
N ARG A 4 -36.76 10.08 34.47
CA ARG A 4 -35.96 8.85 34.44
C ARG A 4 -34.73 9.06 33.55
N SER A 5 -33.60 9.37 34.18
CA SER A 5 -32.30 9.41 33.50
C SER A 5 -32.01 8.06 32.82
N PRO A 6 -31.48 8.03 31.58
CA PRO A 6 -31.23 6.78 30.87
C PRO A 6 -30.13 6.01 31.59
N VAL A 7 -30.50 4.86 32.16
CA VAL A 7 -29.58 3.92 32.82
C VAL A 7 -28.48 3.52 31.83
N ARG A 8 -27.25 4.00 32.05
CA ARG A 8 -26.07 3.56 31.29
C ARG A 8 -25.83 2.08 31.60
N LYS A 9 -26.27 1.20 30.71
CA LYS A 9 -25.93 -0.24 30.76
C LYS A 9 -24.41 -0.38 30.79
N HIS A 10 -23.85 -0.81 31.92
CA HIS A 10 -22.45 -1.19 32.04
C HIS A 10 -22.22 -2.44 31.19
N VAL A 11 -21.31 -2.34 30.22
CA VAL A 11 -20.96 -3.44 29.32
C VAL A 11 -20.16 -4.45 30.13
N THR A 12 -20.79 -5.55 30.52
CA THR A 12 -20.07 -6.71 31.04
C THR A 12 -19.14 -7.23 29.94
N ARG A 13 -17.92 -7.62 30.35
CA ARG A 13 -16.84 -8.12 29.49
C ARG A 13 -17.21 -9.37 28.66
N SER A 14 -18.42 -9.93 28.81
CA SER A 14 -18.83 -11.18 28.18
C SER A 14 -19.31 -11.05 26.74
N ARG A 15 -19.73 -9.86 26.28
CA ARG A 15 -20.12 -9.69 24.87
C ARG A 15 -18.85 -9.48 24.04
N THR A 16 -18.43 -10.48 23.28
CA THR A 16 -17.26 -10.37 22.38
C THR A 16 -17.58 -9.40 21.22
N LEU A 17 -17.39 -8.09 21.43
CA LEU A 17 -17.66 -7.04 20.43
C LEU A 17 -16.68 -7.11 19.24
N LYS A 18 -15.45 -7.57 19.49
CA LYS A 18 -14.36 -7.68 18.51
C LYS A 18 -14.20 -9.14 18.09
N ASP A 19 -14.26 -9.42 16.79
CA ASP A 19 -14.05 -10.77 16.28
C ASP A 19 -12.55 -11.12 16.33
N PRO A 20 -12.12 -12.23 16.96
CA PRO A 20 -10.72 -12.66 16.94
C PRO A 20 -10.17 -12.82 15.52
N LYS A 21 -11.03 -13.13 14.54
CA LYS A 21 -10.64 -13.31 13.14
C LYS A 21 -10.43 -12.00 12.37
N GLY A 22 -10.79 -10.86 12.96
CA GLY A 22 -10.72 -9.53 12.32
C GLY A 22 -12.06 -8.79 12.33
N GLY A 23 -12.05 -7.47 12.49
CA GLY A 23 -13.28 -6.65 12.39
C GLY A 23 -14.26 -6.77 13.58
N LEU A 24 -15.46 -6.21 13.41
CA LEU A 24 -16.51 -6.17 14.44
C LEU A 24 -17.49 -7.34 14.27
N THR A 25 -17.87 -7.97 15.39
CA THR A 25 -18.96 -8.96 15.42
C THR A 25 -20.32 -8.29 15.15
N ALA A 26 -21.37 -9.09 14.91
CA ALA A 26 -22.72 -8.55 14.78
C ALA A 26 -23.14 -7.80 16.06
N ALA A 27 -22.87 -8.37 17.22
CA ALA A 27 -23.08 -7.71 18.52
C ALA A 27 -22.24 -6.44 18.66
N GLY A 28 -21.00 -6.44 18.17
CA GLY A 28 -20.15 -5.25 18.10
C GLY A 28 -20.78 -4.12 17.28
N ARG A 29 -21.29 -4.43 16.08
CA ARG A 29 -21.96 -3.44 15.22
C ARG A 29 -23.26 -2.93 15.83
N ALA A 30 -24.07 -3.81 16.43
CA ALA A 30 -25.29 -3.41 17.13
C ALA A 30 -24.99 -2.48 18.31
N TRP A 31 -23.95 -2.78 19.09
CA TRP A 31 -23.51 -1.92 20.18
C TRP A 31 -23.05 -0.54 19.68
N PHE A 32 -22.27 -0.49 18.59
CA PHE A 32 -21.87 0.79 17.97
C PHE A 32 -23.07 1.57 17.43
N HIS A 33 -24.08 0.89 16.88
CA HIS A 33 -25.33 1.52 16.48
C HIS A 33 -26.09 2.11 17.67
N GLU A 34 -26.20 1.39 18.78
CA GLU A 34 -26.86 1.87 20.01
C GLU A 34 -26.11 3.04 20.67
N LYS A 35 -24.77 3.04 20.61
CA LYS A 35 -23.94 4.05 21.30
C LYS A 35 -23.66 5.30 20.48
N GLU A 36 -23.33 5.12 19.21
CA GLU A 36 -22.89 6.21 18.33
C GLU A 36 -23.93 6.55 17.26
N GLY A 37 -25.03 5.78 17.15
CA GLY A 37 -26.03 5.95 16.10
C GLY A 37 -25.56 5.49 14.70
N ALA A 38 -24.35 4.92 14.60
CA ALA A 38 -23.76 4.55 13.32
C ALA A 38 -24.23 3.17 12.85
N ASN A 39 -24.93 3.11 11.72
CA ASN A 39 -25.28 1.84 11.06
C ASN A 39 -24.09 1.26 10.29
N LEU A 40 -23.14 0.70 11.02
CA LEU A 40 -21.93 0.07 10.48
C LEU A 40 -22.30 -1.17 9.65
N LYS A 41 -22.11 -1.08 8.34
CA LYS A 41 -22.23 -2.23 7.43
C LYS A 41 -21.03 -3.19 7.62
N PRO A 42 -21.21 -4.52 7.44
CA PRO A 42 -20.11 -5.48 7.46
C PRO A 42 -19.11 -5.22 6.32
N GLY A 43 -17.88 -5.69 6.49
CA GLY A 43 -16.84 -5.61 5.46
C GLY A 43 -17.29 -6.29 4.16
N VAL A 44 -16.87 -5.73 3.02
CA VAL A 44 -17.21 -6.28 1.70
C VAL A 44 -16.35 -7.50 1.44
N LYS A 45 -16.91 -8.70 1.70
CA LYS A 45 -16.26 -9.98 1.39
C LYS A 45 -16.46 -10.30 -0.10
N GLY A 46 -15.43 -10.87 -0.74
CA GLY A 46 -15.46 -11.30 -2.14
C GLY A 46 -15.14 -10.20 -3.17
N ARG A 47 -15.59 -10.44 -4.40
CA ARG A 47 -15.38 -9.55 -5.55
C ARG A 47 -16.18 -8.25 -5.38
N ALA A 48 -15.57 -7.14 -5.81
CA ALA A 48 -16.16 -5.81 -5.73
C ALA A 48 -16.80 -5.46 -7.07
N ASP A 49 -17.92 -6.10 -7.40
CA ASP A 49 -18.54 -5.99 -8.73
C ASP A 49 -19.48 -4.78 -8.84
N THR A 50 -20.05 -4.34 -7.72
CA THR A 50 -20.91 -3.15 -7.71
C THR A 50 -20.12 -1.87 -7.40
N PRO A 51 -20.51 -0.70 -7.95
CA PRO A 51 -19.84 0.57 -7.66
C PRO A 51 -19.76 0.89 -6.16
N GLU A 52 -20.81 0.56 -5.38
CA GLU A 52 -20.80 0.75 -3.92
C GLU A 52 -19.76 -0.16 -3.24
N LYS A 53 -19.67 -1.43 -3.64
CA LYS A 53 -18.66 -2.37 -3.12
C LYS A 53 -17.25 -1.89 -3.44
N MET A 54 -17.01 -1.42 -4.67
CA MET A 54 -15.72 -0.83 -5.07
C MET A 54 -15.35 0.37 -4.20
N ARG A 55 -16.28 1.32 -4.01
CA ARG A 55 -16.06 2.51 -3.18
C ARG A 55 -15.71 2.14 -1.75
N ARG A 56 -16.53 1.27 -1.13
CA ARG A 56 -16.36 0.88 0.28
C ARG A 56 -15.06 0.14 0.51
N LYS A 57 -14.78 -0.87 -0.31
CA LYS A 57 -13.57 -1.68 -0.20
C LYS A 57 -12.31 -0.88 -0.53
N GLY A 58 -12.34 -0.11 -1.61
CA GLY A 58 -11.22 0.74 -2.01
C GLY A 58 -10.88 1.82 -0.97
N SER A 59 -11.90 2.50 -0.43
CA SER A 59 -11.72 3.50 0.63
C SER A 59 -11.12 2.90 1.90
N PHE A 60 -11.63 1.75 2.33
CA PHE A 60 -11.09 1.03 3.50
C PHE A 60 -9.62 0.69 3.31
N LEU A 61 -9.27 0.04 2.20
CA LEU A 61 -7.89 -0.40 1.95
C LEU A 61 -6.92 0.78 1.90
N ARG A 62 -7.31 1.87 1.22
CA ARG A 62 -6.47 3.07 1.12
C ARG A 62 -6.26 3.73 2.50
N ARG A 63 -7.29 3.79 3.35
CA ARG A 63 -7.17 4.43 4.67
C ARG A 63 -6.27 3.65 5.63
N HIS A 64 -6.37 2.32 5.60
CA HIS A 64 -5.71 1.48 6.60
C HIS A 64 -4.32 0.97 6.18
N PHE A 65 -4.04 0.84 4.88
CA PHE A 65 -2.81 0.19 4.41
C PHE A 65 -1.86 1.10 3.61
N THR A 66 -2.24 2.33 3.26
CA THR A 66 -1.31 3.27 2.58
C THR A 66 -0.20 3.72 3.53
N HIS A 67 -0.59 4.08 4.75
CA HIS A 67 0.31 4.48 5.83
C HIS A 67 -0.10 3.71 7.08
N PRO A 68 0.23 2.41 7.15
CA PRO A 68 -0.15 1.59 8.29
C PRO A 68 0.50 2.17 9.56
N ARG A 69 -0.30 2.32 10.64
CA ARG A 69 0.17 2.89 11.91
C ARG A 69 1.14 1.99 12.70
N GLY A 70 1.38 0.77 12.22
CA GLY A 70 2.22 -0.20 12.90
C GLY A 70 2.51 -1.44 12.04
N PRO A 71 3.30 -2.38 12.57
CA PRO A 71 3.68 -3.57 11.83
C PRO A 71 2.48 -4.48 11.56
N MET A 72 2.58 -5.28 10.51
CA MET A 72 1.53 -6.23 10.14
C MET A 72 1.59 -7.52 10.97
N MET A 73 2.77 -7.84 11.51
CA MET A 73 3.01 -8.96 12.42
C MET A 73 3.48 -8.45 13.78
N ASP A 74 3.11 -9.16 14.85
CA ASP A 74 3.64 -8.91 16.18
C ASP A 74 5.01 -9.59 16.37
N ALA A 75 5.64 -9.34 17.53
CA ALA A 75 6.92 -9.96 17.89
C ALA A 75 6.86 -11.49 18.01
N LYS A 76 5.66 -12.07 18.11
CA LYS A 76 5.41 -13.52 18.19
C LYS A 76 5.07 -14.13 16.82
N GLY A 77 5.18 -13.35 15.74
CA GLY A 77 4.85 -13.78 14.37
C GLY A 77 3.36 -13.90 14.07
N LYS A 78 2.47 -13.41 14.95
CA LYS A 78 1.03 -13.43 14.75
C LYS A 78 0.57 -12.15 14.03
N PRO A 79 -0.44 -12.24 13.15
CA PRO A 79 -1.01 -11.06 12.50
C PRO A 79 -1.57 -10.06 13.51
N THR A 80 -1.17 -8.80 13.35
CA THR A 80 -1.72 -7.73 14.18
C THR A 80 -3.19 -7.49 13.87
N ARG A 81 -3.86 -6.74 14.75
CA ARG A 81 -5.27 -6.38 14.57
C ARG A 81 -5.53 -5.67 13.24
N LEU A 82 -4.57 -4.85 12.80
CA LEU A 82 -4.61 -4.16 11.51
C LEU A 82 -4.54 -5.15 10.35
N ALA A 83 -3.63 -6.12 10.39
CA ALA A 83 -3.54 -7.15 9.37
C ALA A 83 -4.79 -8.05 9.32
N LEU A 84 -5.34 -8.44 10.47
CA LEU A 84 -6.61 -9.20 10.56
C LEU A 84 -7.80 -8.41 10.01
N SER A 85 -7.76 -7.08 10.06
CA SER A 85 -8.81 -6.26 9.46
C SER A 85 -8.90 -6.44 7.94
N ALA A 86 -7.79 -6.75 7.24
CA ALA A 86 -7.82 -7.09 5.82
C ALA A 86 -8.70 -8.33 5.55
N ARG A 87 -8.57 -9.35 6.40
CA ARG A 87 -9.36 -10.60 6.29
C ARG A 87 -10.86 -10.37 6.51
N ALA A 88 -11.22 -9.46 7.41
CA ALA A 88 -12.62 -9.08 7.61
C ALA A 88 -13.26 -8.48 6.35
N TRP A 89 -12.44 -7.91 5.44
CA TRP A 89 -12.83 -7.36 4.15
C TRP A 89 -12.54 -8.31 2.97
N GLY A 90 -12.32 -9.60 3.25
CA GLY A 90 -12.09 -10.63 2.24
C GLY A 90 -10.80 -10.44 1.44
N GLU A 91 -9.80 -9.78 2.02
CA GLU A 91 -8.44 -9.70 1.49
C GLU A 91 -7.50 -10.61 2.26
N PRO A 92 -6.40 -11.07 1.64
CA PRO A 92 -5.37 -11.81 2.37
C PRO A 92 -4.76 -10.95 3.47
N VAL A 93 -4.37 -11.59 4.56
CA VAL A 93 -3.70 -10.93 5.69
C VAL A 93 -2.28 -10.54 5.24
N PRO A 94 -1.95 -9.23 5.20
CA PRO A 94 -0.59 -8.81 4.87
C PRO A 94 0.37 -9.26 5.97
N ARG A 95 1.56 -9.73 5.59
CA ARG A 95 2.63 -10.10 6.53
C ARG A 95 3.62 -8.97 6.78
N ASP A 96 3.87 -8.19 5.73
CA ASP A 96 4.85 -7.12 5.74
C ASP A 96 4.27 -5.83 5.14
N ASN A 97 5.02 -4.73 5.27
CA ASN A 97 4.66 -3.43 4.70
C ASN A 97 4.49 -3.49 3.18
N ALA A 98 5.25 -4.32 2.48
CA ALA A 98 5.07 -4.55 1.04
C ALA A 98 3.70 -5.17 0.73
N GLY A 99 3.23 -6.11 1.56
CA GLY A 99 1.89 -6.67 1.46
C GLY A 99 0.80 -5.63 1.71
N ALA A 100 0.99 -4.76 2.71
CA ALA A 100 0.10 -3.64 2.96
C ALA A 100 0.04 -2.67 1.76
N LYS A 101 1.18 -2.33 1.16
CA LYS A 101 1.23 -1.47 -0.03
C LYS A 101 0.45 -2.07 -1.21
N LYS A 102 0.59 -3.38 -1.48
CA LYS A 102 -0.19 -4.07 -2.53
C LYS A 102 -1.70 -3.96 -2.29
N LEU A 103 -2.15 -4.04 -1.03
CA LEU A 103 -3.55 -3.85 -0.66
C LEU A 103 -4.00 -2.40 -0.88
N ALA A 104 -3.16 -1.42 -0.54
CA ALA A 104 -3.42 -0.01 -0.80
C ALA A 104 -3.56 0.26 -2.31
N ASP A 105 -2.64 -0.28 -3.12
CA ASP A 105 -2.66 -0.16 -4.59
C ASP A 105 -3.93 -0.79 -5.17
N LYS A 106 -4.35 -1.97 -4.67
CA LYS A 106 -5.64 -2.57 -5.02
C LYS A 106 -6.80 -1.64 -4.67
N GLY A 107 -6.74 -0.99 -3.51
CA GLY A 107 -7.72 -0.01 -3.08
C GLY A 107 -7.80 1.19 -4.03
N THR A 108 -6.66 1.72 -4.47
CA THR A 108 -6.56 2.80 -5.46
C THR A 108 -7.21 2.40 -6.78
N ARG A 109 -6.88 1.22 -7.33
CA ARG A 109 -7.47 0.70 -8.58
C ARG A 109 -8.99 0.55 -8.48
N LEU A 110 -9.52 0.10 -7.33
CA LEU A 110 -10.96 0.01 -7.11
C LEU A 110 -11.64 1.38 -7.10
N LEU A 111 -11.00 2.37 -6.49
CA LEU A 111 -11.52 3.75 -6.46
C LEU A 111 -11.47 4.40 -7.84
N GLU A 112 -10.39 4.19 -8.61
CA GLU A 112 -10.28 4.66 -9.99
C GLU A 112 -11.41 4.09 -10.86
N ARG A 113 -11.65 2.77 -10.78
CA ARG A 113 -12.78 2.12 -11.47
C ARG A 113 -14.14 2.68 -11.03
N TYR A 114 -14.31 2.91 -9.73
CA TYR A 114 -15.52 3.54 -9.20
C TYR A 114 -15.73 4.96 -9.75
N HIS A 115 -14.68 5.78 -9.78
CA HIS A 115 -14.74 7.14 -10.32
C HIS A 115 -15.00 7.14 -11.82
N ALA A 116 -14.39 6.22 -12.58
CA ALA A 116 -14.66 6.05 -14.00
C ALA A 116 -16.10 5.60 -14.26
N ALA A 117 -16.63 4.64 -13.50
CA ALA A 117 -18.02 4.19 -13.61
C ALA A 117 -19.01 5.31 -13.24
N LYS A 118 -18.72 6.07 -12.18
CA LYS A 118 -19.56 7.20 -11.74
C LYS A 118 -19.51 8.37 -12.73
N GLY A 119 -18.37 8.64 -13.35
CA GLY A 119 -18.24 9.65 -14.40
C GLY A 119 -19.07 9.31 -15.66
N ARG A 120 -19.41 8.04 -15.86
CA ARG A 120 -20.31 7.57 -16.93
C ARG A 120 -21.79 7.56 -16.52
N SER A 121 -22.11 7.54 -15.22
CA SER A 121 -23.47 7.31 -14.71
C SER A 121 -24.02 8.42 -13.79
N GLY A 122 -23.25 9.48 -13.54
CA GLY A 122 -23.68 10.64 -12.74
C GLY A 122 -24.15 11.78 -13.65
N PRO A 123 -25.05 12.67 -13.19
CA PRO A 123 -25.39 13.86 -13.95
C PRO A 123 -24.09 14.62 -14.22
N ALA A 124 -23.90 15.07 -15.45
CA ALA A 124 -22.80 15.92 -15.87
C ALA A 124 -22.85 17.25 -15.08
N ALA A 125 -22.41 17.22 -13.83
CA ALA A 125 -22.57 18.30 -12.88
C ALA A 125 -21.21 18.77 -12.40
N LYS A 126 -20.81 19.90 -12.98
CA LYS A 126 -20.15 21.01 -12.31
C LYS A 126 -18.96 20.62 -11.44
N ARG A 127 -17.84 20.37 -12.11
CA ARG A 127 -16.54 20.68 -11.53
C ARG A 127 -15.95 21.84 -12.31
N GLY A 128 -16.32 23.05 -11.89
CA GLY A 128 -15.42 24.19 -11.97
C GLY A 128 -14.16 23.82 -11.19
N GLY A 129 -13.23 23.22 -11.91
CA GLY A 129 -11.92 22.83 -11.43
C GLY A 129 -11.02 23.11 -12.61
N VAL A 130 -10.38 24.29 -12.56
CA VAL A 130 -9.38 24.81 -13.49
C VAL A 130 -8.77 23.68 -14.31
N ARG A 131 -9.23 23.54 -15.56
CA ARG A 131 -8.48 22.85 -16.60
C ARG A 131 -7.19 23.66 -16.68
N LYS A 132 -6.10 23.21 -16.06
CA LYS A 132 -4.76 23.68 -16.41
C LYS A 132 -4.59 23.28 -17.86
N THR A 133 -5.02 24.18 -18.74
CA THR A 133 -4.63 24.20 -20.12
C THR A 133 -3.11 24.14 -20.10
N ARG A 134 -2.58 23.15 -20.81
CA ARG A 134 -1.19 23.16 -21.20
C ARG A 134 -1.05 24.39 -22.07
N THR A 135 -0.64 25.53 -21.50
CA THR A 135 -0.21 26.65 -22.29
C THR A 135 1.10 26.23 -22.92
N ALA A 136 1.00 25.88 -24.19
CA ALA A 136 2.13 25.81 -25.08
C ALA A 136 2.85 27.16 -25.04
N VAL A 137 3.96 27.23 -24.30
CA VAL A 137 5.04 28.16 -24.64
C VAL A 137 5.93 27.39 -25.60
N ALA A 138 5.44 27.29 -26.83
CA ALA A 138 6.31 27.00 -27.96
C ALA A 138 7.14 28.25 -28.27
N ALA A 139 8.37 28.03 -28.71
CA ALA A 139 9.23 28.98 -29.43
C ALA A 139 9.93 30.07 -28.61
N LYS A 140 11.09 29.73 -28.03
CA LYS A 140 12.39 30.21 -28.53
C LYS A 140 13.50 29.49 -27.80
N ARG A 141 14.22 28.62 -28.51
CA ARG A 141 15.66 28.33 -28.38
C ARG A 141 16.06 27.50 -29.59
N THR A 142 16.02 28.18 -30.71
CA THR A 142 16.71 27.80 -31.94
C THR A 142 18.22 27.78 -31.68
N GLY A 143 18.87 26.73 -32.18
CA GLY A 143 20.26 26.77 -32.65
C GLY A 143 21.37 26.77 -31.59
N THR A 144 21.98 25.62 -31.34
CA THR A 144 23.41 25.41 -31.64
C THR A 144 23.79 23.96 -31.34
N LYS A 145 23.81 23.16 -32.40
CA LYS A 145 24.35 21.80 -32.43
C LYS A 145 25.88 21.95 -32.47
N LYS A 146 26.56 22.02 -31.33
CA LYS A 146 28.03 22.00 -31.30
C LYS A 146 28.51 20.55 -31.32
N THR A 147 28.74 20.05 -32.52
CA THR A 147 29.58 18.88 -32.79
C THR A 147 30.92 19.04 -32.09
N ARG A 148 31.18 18.26 -31.03
CA ARG A 148 32.57 18.05 -30.58
C ARG A 148 33.16 16.97 -31.47
N THR A 149 33.85 17.48 -32.48
CA THR A 149 34.75 16.77 -33.37
C THR A 149 35.65 15.82 -32.59
N VAL A 150 35.64 14.56 -32.99
CA VAL A 150 36.59 13.54 -32.55
C VAL A 150 37.93 13.89 -33.20
N VAL A 151 38.83 14.51 -32.44
CA VAL A 151 40.22 14.69 -32.90
C VAL A 151 40.98 13.43 -32.53
N ALA A 152 41.13 12.57 -33.53
CA ALA A 152 42.15 11.54 -33.56
C ALA A 152 43.54 12.20 -33.65
N ALA A 153 44.44 11.87 -32.73
CA ALA A 153 45.87 12.01 -32.94
C ALA A 153 46.67 10.95 -32.15
N ARG A 154 47.05 9.91 -32.91
CA ARG A 154 48.31 9.16 -32.92
C ARG A 154 49.07 8.89 -31.60
N ARG A 155 49.16 7.57 -31.32
CA ARG A 155 50.36 6.76 -31.06
C ARG A 155 51.64 7.50 -30.61
N VAL A 156 52.14 7.08 -29.45
CA VAL A 156 53.58 6.79 -29.27
C VAL A 156 53.75 5.50 -28.47
N THR A 157 54.63 4.67 -29.01
CA THR A 157 55.01 3.32 -28.60
C THR A 157 56.15 3.34 -27.59
N ALA A 158 56.07 2.52 -26.54
CA ALA A 158 57.23 1.97 -25.79
C ALA A 158 56.74 0.69 -25.07
N LYS A 159 56.92 -0.52 -25.62
CA LYS A 159 58.12 -1.39 -25.70
C LYS A 159 58.56 -1.98 -24.33
N LYS A 160 58.32 -3.30 -24.21
CA LYS A 160 58.92 -4.32 -23.30
C LYS A 160 58.56 -4.15 -21.80
N ARG A 161 58.19 -5.19 -21.04
CA ARG A 161 58.72 -6.58 -20.99
C ARG A 161 57.73 -7.45 -20.18
N ALA A 162 57.48 -8.68 -20.61
CA ALA A 162 56.86 -9.75 -19.80
C ALA A 162 57.97 -10.64 -19.16
N PRO A 163 57.67 -11.77 -18.49
CA PRO A 163 57.06 -11.91 -17.17
C PRO A 163 57.95 -12.74 -16.21
N ALA A 164 57.86 -12.54 -14.89
CA ALA A 164 58.54 -13.42 -13.92
C ALA A 164 57.52 -14.27 -13.14
N LYS A 165 57.51 -15.57 -13.47
CA LYS A 165 56.94 -16.64 -12.65
C LYS A 165 57.71 -16.78 -11.33
N ALA A 166 57.02 -16.82 -10.20
CA ALA A 166 57.51 -17.46 -8.97
C ALA A 166 56.30 -18.10 -8.27
N ARG A 167 56.07 -19.39 -8.56
CA ARG A 167 56.41 -20.55 -7.71
C ARG A 167 55.50 -20.67 -6.48
N LYS A 168 54.49 -21.52 -6.64
CA LYS A 168 53.79 -22.24 -5.57
C LYS A 168 54.82 -23.02 -4.75
N THR A 169 54.89 -22.78 -3.44
CA THR A 169 55.52 -23.70 -2.49
C THR A 169 54.43 -24.34 -1.65
N ALA A 170 54.22 -25.63 -1.93
CA ALA A 170 53.44 -26.54 -1.13
C ALA A 170 54.15 -26.79 0.20
N THR A 171 53.52 -26.48 1.33
CA THR A 171 53.92 -27.02 2.63
C THR A 171 53.30 -28.40 2.79
N ARG A 172 54.16 -29.40 2.61
CA ARG A 172 53.87 -30.82 2.77
C ARG A 172 53.78 -31.16 4.26
N ARG A 173 52.62 -31.69 4.64
CA ARG A 173 52.35 -32.66 5.71
C ARG A 173 53.60 -33.43 6.18
N VAL A 174 53.89 -33.37 7.48
CA VAL A 174 54.68 -34.41 8.16
C VAL A 174 53.83 -34.98 9.29
N LYS A 175 53.76 -36.30 9.27
CA LYS A 175 53.10 -37.23 10.20
C LYS A 175 54.24 -37.96 10.94
N LYS A 176 53.95 -38.50 12.13
CA LYS A 176 54.77 -39.31 13.07
C LYS A 176 55.48 -38.49 14.16
N ALA A 177 55.55 -38.94 15.41
CA ALA A 177 55.18 -40.22 16.03
C ALA A 177 54.68 -39.94 17.46
#